data_AF-A0A485B0Q2-F1
#
_entry.id   AF-A0A485B0Q2-F1
#
_cell.length_a   1.000
_cell.length_b   1.000
_cell.length_c   1.000
_cell.angle_alpha   90.00
_cell.angle_beta   90.00
_cell.angle_gamma   90.00
#
_symmetry.space_group_name_H-M   'P 1'
#
loop_
_entity.id
_entity.type
_entity.pdbx_description
1 polymer ?
#
loop_
_entity_poly.entity_id
_entity_poly.type
_entity_poly.pdbx_seq_one_letter_code
_entity_poly.pdbx_strand_id
1 'polypeptide(L)'
;MKRLTPALLAVCLACSFSASLHAADTLQTRSFNNMPADFIKGADISTLLDAEKHRAKFYNHSNQLQDPIAILKADGVNYVRLRLWVDPKDAQGQAYGGGDNDLAATLALAKRAKAQGMKLLLDFHYSDFWTDPGKQFKPKAWEKMDYPQLKTTIHDYTRDTIARFKQEGVLPDMVQIGNEINGGMLWPEGKSWGQGGGEFDRLAGLLNAAIDGLKENLKGGEQVKNHAPSG
;
A
#
# COMPACT_ATOMS: atom_id res chain seq x y z
N MET A 1 76.75 1.06 -55.53
CA MET A 1 76.81 0.50 -54.17
C MET A 1 75.38 0.41 -53.62
N LYS A 2 74.97 -0.84 -53.32
CA LYS A 2 73.89 -1.35 -52.43
C LYS A 2 72.48 -0.72 -52.44
N ARG A 3 71.55 -1.49 -53.03
CA ARG A 3 70.12 -1.59 -52.64
C ARG A 3 69.98 -2.33 -51.30
N LEU A 4 68.96 -2.01 -50.49
CA LEU A 4 68.34 -2.83 -49.41
C LEU A 4 67.02 -2.12 -48.99
N THR A 5 65.87 -2.50 -49.57
CA THR A 5 64.75 -3.35 -49.05
C THR A 5 63.82 -2.72 -47.99
N PRO A 6 62.48 -2.70 -48.23
CA PRO A 6 61.48 -2.29 -47.24
C PRO A 6 61.05 -3.50 -46.39
N ALA A 7 61.30 -3.43 -45.09
CA ALA A 7 60.72 -4.38 -44.13
C ALA A 7 60.79 -3.80 -42.71
N LEU A 8 59.68 -3.29 -42.20
CA LEU A 8 59.00 -3.89 -41.05
C LEU A 8 57.68 -3.13 -40.81
N LEU A 9 56.62 -3.70 -41.36
CA LEU A 9 55.25 -3.49 -40.94
C LEU A 9 54.98 -4.53 -39.84
N ALA A 10 54.97 -4.15 -38.56
CA ALA A 10 54.34 -4.95 -37.49
C ALA A 10 54.32 -4.20 -36.14
N VAL A 11 53.18 -4.29 -35.45
CA VAL A 11 52.94 -4.05 -34.01
C VAL A 11 52.91 -2.56 -33.60
N CYS A 12 51.82 -1.94 -33.13
CA CYS A 12 50.82 -2.44 -32.19
C CYS A 12 49.37 -2.17 -32.65
N LEU A 13 48.73 -3.28 -33.00
CA LEU A 13 47.29 -3.46 -33.04
C LEU A 13 46.72 -3.36 -31.61
N ALA A 14 45.59 -2.67 -31.47
CA ALA A 14 44.54 -2.97 -30.50
C ALA A 14 44.92 -3.10 -29.02
N CYS A 15 44.95 -1.97 -28.30
CA CYS A 15 44.37 -1.94 -26.96
C CYS A 15 42.87 -1.66 -27.07
N SER A 16 42.15 -2.54 -27.79
CA SER A 16 40.72 -2.69 -27.57
C SER A 16 40.57 -3.20 -26.14
N PHE A 17 40.07 -2.34 -25.26
CA PHE A 17 39.47 -2.76 -24.00
C PHE A 17 38.36 -3.77 -24.34
N SER A 18 38.71 -5.05 -24.36
CA SER A 18 37.74 -6.12 -24.17
C SER A 18 37.34 -6.07 -22.71
N ALA A 19 36.50 -5.09 -22.35
CA ALA A 19 35.64 -5.27 -21.22
C ALA A 19 34.79 -6.48 -21.58
N SER A 20 35.15 -7.64 -21.03
CA SER A 20 34.28 -8.81 -21.03
C SER A 20 32.97 -8.33 -20.42
N LEU A 21 31.96 -8.09 -21.27
CA LEU A 21 30.57 -8.09 -20.82
C LEU A 21 30.40 -9.47 -20.18
N HIS A 22 30.49 -9.51 -18.85
CA HIS A 22 29.85 -10.58 -18.13
C HIS A 22 28.37 -10.36 -18.40
N ALA A 23 27.85 -11.10 -19.39
CA ALA A 23 26.42 -11.32 -19.46
C ALA A 23 26.03 -11.79 -18.06
N ALA A 24 25.24 -10.98 -17.35
CA ALA A 24 24.75 -11.38 -16.05
C ALA A 24 24.11 -12.76 -16.22
N ASP A 25 24.52 -13.73 -15.40
CA ASP A 25 23.96 -15.07 -15.44
C ASP A 25 22.44 -14.96 -15.46
N THR A 26 21.82 -15.63 -16.43
CA THR A 26 20.36 -15.61 -16.58
C THR A 26 19.76 -16.05 -15.25
N LEU A 27 19.02 -15.16 -14.60
CA LEU A 27 18.48 -15.39 -13.27
C LEU A 27 17.50 -16.57 -13.34
N GLN A 28 17.97 -17.75 -12.97
CA GLN A 28 17.17 -18.98 -12.97
C GLN A 28 16.25 -18.95 -11.76
N THR A 29 15.07 -18.34 -11.92
CA THR A 29 14.01 -18.44 -10.93
C THR A 29 13.35 -19.81 -11.06
N ARG A 30 13.16 -20.50 -9.93
CA ARG A 30 12.31 -21.69 -9.93
C ARG A 30 10.88 -21.22 -10.16
N SER A 31 10.24 -21.75 -11.20
CA SER A 31 8.80 -21.53 -11.40
C SER A 31 8.04 -22.03 -10.17
N PHE A 32 7.22 -21.16 -9.59
CA PHE A 32 6.23 -21.58 -8.60
C PHE A 32 5.12 -22.34 -9.32
N ASN A 33 5.31 -23.65 -9.47
CA ASN A 33 4.31 -24.52 -10.07
C ASN A 33 3.14 -24.69 -9.09
N ASN A 34 1.92 -24.83 -9.64
CA ASN A 34 0.68 -25.11 -8.89
C ASN A 34 0.21 -23.99 -7.94
N MET A 35 0.46 -22.72 -8.27
CA MET A 35 -0.20 -21.61 -7.57
C MET A 35 -1.73 -21.76 -7.65
N PRO A 36 -2.45 -21.68 -6.52
CA PRO A 36 -3.91 -21.67 -6.54
C PRO A 36 -4.45 -20.57 -7.45
N ALA A 37 -5.54 -20.85 -8.17
CA ALA A 37 -6.15 -19.88 -9.09
C ALA A 37 -6.62 -18.59 -8.38
N ASP A 38 -6.91 -18.70 -7.08
CA ASP A 38 -7.34 -17.60 -6.20
C ASP A 38 -6.19 -16.98 -5.40
N PHE A 39 -4.93 -17.31 -5.70
CA PHE A 39 -3.77 -16.70 -5.06
C PHE A 39 -3.76 -15.17 -5.27
N ILE A 40 -3.56 -14.43 -4.19
CA ILE A 40 -3.58 -12.96 -4.18
C ILE A 40 -2.21 -12.44 -4.64
N LYS A 41 -2.20 -11.72 -5.76
CA LYS A 41 -1.07 -10.97 -6.29
C LYS A 41 -1.40 -9.49 -6.14
N GLY A 42 -0.95 -8.90 -5.03
CA GLY A 42 -1.29 -7.55 -4.63
C GLY A 42 -0.21 -6.51 -4.96
N ALA A 43 -0.63 -5.26 -5.12
CA ALA A 43 0.25 -4.09 -5.12
C ALA A 43 -0.37 -2.95 -4.28
N ASP A 44 0.42 -2.24 -3.48
CA ASP A 44 -0.03 -0.99 -2.85
C ASP A 44 0.23 0.18 -3.81
N ILE A 45 -0.84 0.88 -4.19
CA ILE A 45 -0.78 1.95 -5.18
C ILE A 45 -1.18 3.31 -4.59
N SER A 46 -1.17 3.45 -3.26
CA SER A 46 -1.83 4.61 -2.65
C SER A 46 -1.14 5.95 -2.96
N THR A 47 0.15 5.95 -3.30
CA THR A 47 0.86 7.16 -3.80
C THR A 47 0.51 7.55 -5.23
N LEU A 48 -0.26 6.74 -5.98
CA LEU A 48 -0.39 6.90 -7.43
C LEU A 48 -0.95 8.26 -7.84
N LEU A 49 -2.02 8.73 -7.19
CA LEU A 49 -2.62 10.02 -7.53
C LEU A 49 -1.64 11.18 -7.30
N ASP A 50 -0.85 11.10 -6.23
CA ASP A 50 0.15 12.13 -5.92
C ASP A 50 1.32 12.09 -6.92
N ALA A 51 1.76 10.90 -7.34
CA ALA A 51 2.75 10.77 -8.41
C ALA A 51 2.23 11.37 -9.73
N GLU A 52 0.98 11.08 -10.12
CA GLU A 52 0.35 11.63 -11.32
C GLU A 52 0.16 13.16 -11.25
N LYS A 53 -0.24 13.68 -10.08
CA LYS A 53 -0.30 15.13 -9.80
C LYS A 53 1.07 15.79 -10.03
N HIS A 54 2.15 15.08 -9.71
CA HIS A 54 3.53 15.51 -9.97
C HIS A 54 4.06 15.12 -11.36
N ARG A 55 3.17 14.78 -12.30
CA ARG A 55 3.46 14.50 -13.72
C ARG A 55 4.28 13.24 -13.95
N ALA A 56 4.24 12.27 -13.03
CA ALA A 56 4.80 10.95 -13.28
C ALA A 56 4.13 10.30 -14.51
N LYS A 57 4.94 9.58 -15.30
CA LYS A 57 4.50 8.83 -16.47
C LYS A 57 4.92 7.38 -16.31
N PHE A 58 4.05 6.47 -16.72
CA PHE A 58 4.26 5.04 -16.61
C PHE A 58 4.21 4.42 -18.00
N TYR A 59 5.07 3.43 -18.24
CA TYR A 59 5.25 2.82 -19.54
C TYR A 59 5.19 1.30 -19.38
N ASN A 60 4.55 0.63 -20.34
CA ASN A 60 4.50 -0.82 -20.38
C ASN A 60 5.82 -1.42 -20.91
N HIS A 61 5.90 -2.75 -20.99
CA HIS A 61 7.09 -3.48 -21.50
C HIS A 61 7.49 -3.09 -22.93
N SER A 62 6.54 -2.60 -23.73
CA SER A 62 6.77 -2.09 -25.10
C SER A 62 7.16 -0.61 -25.13
N ASN A 63 7.47 -0.01 -23.98
CA ASN A 63 7.80 1.41 -23.81
C ASN A 63 6.66 2.36 -24.28
N GLN A 64 5.41 1.93 -24.18
CA GLN A 64 4.25 2.75 -24.51
C GLN A 64 3.65 3.35 -23.24
N LEU A 65 3.34 4.64 -23.29
CA LEU A 65 2.65 5.34 -22.20
C LEU A 65 1.30 4.65 -21.94
N GLN A 66 1.08 4.21 -20.71
CA GLN A 66 -0.13 3.48 -20.33
C GLN A 66 -0.49 3.75 -18.86
N ASP A 67 -1.77 3.64 -18.54
CA ASP A 67 -2.27 3.70 -17.17
C ASP A 67 -1.60 2.62 -16.29
N PRO A 68 -0.94 2.96 -15.18
CA PRO A 68 -0.19 2.00 -14.36
C PRO A 68 -1.08 0.91 -13.76
N ILE A 69 -2.35 1.21 -13.47
CA ILE A 69 -3.30 0.21 -12.96
C ILE A 69 -3.58 -0.85 -14.04
N ALA A 70 -3.73 -0.44 -15.31
CA ALA A 70 -3.84 -1.35 -16.44
C ALA A 70 -2.55 -2.16 -16.69
N ILE A 71 -1.37 -1.54 -16.52
CA ILE A 71 -0.08 -2.25 -16.61
C ILE A 71 -0.01 -3.36 -15.56
N LEU A 72 -0.27 -3.03 -14.29
CA LEU A 72 -0.29 -4.01 -13.19
C LEU A 72 -1.28 -5.15 -13.46
N LYS A 73 -2.48 -4.82 -13.96
CA LYS A 73 -3.48 -5.83 -14.32
C LYS A 73 -2.99 -6.76 -15.43
N ALA A 74 -2.36 -6.22 -16.48
CA ALA A 74 -1.79 -7.01 -17.58
C ALA A 74 -0.66 -7.93 -17.10
N ASP A 75 0.13 -7.46 -16.12
CA ASP A 75 1.19 -8.24 -15.47
C ASP A 75 0.67 -9.20 -14.39
N GLY A 76 -0.66 -9.33 -14.27
CA GLY A 76 -1.32 -10.36 -13.49
C GLY A 76 -1.61 -9.98 -12.03
N VAL A 77 -1.47 -8.72 -11.64
CA VAL A 77 -1.97 -8.21 -10.35
C VAL A 77 -3.49 -8.34 -10.31
N ASN A 78 -4.02 -8.87 -9.20
CA ASN A 78 -5.45 -9.12 -9.03
C ASN A 78 -6.04 -8.45 -7.78
N TYR A 79 -5.20 -7.79 -6.98
CA TYR A 79 -5.58 -7.04 -5.79
C TYR A 79 -4.81 -5.73 -5.73
N VAL A 80 -5.44 -4.66 -5.27
CA VAL A 80 -4.76 -3.44 -4.86
C VAL A 80 -4.93 -3.23 -3.36
N ARG A 81 -3.90 -2.75 -2.70
CA ARG A 81 -3.95 -2.25 -1.33
C ARG A 81 -3.99 -0.73 -1.36
N LEU A 82 -4.91 -0.14 -0.59
CA LEU A 82 -5.03 1.30 -0.43
C LEU A 82 -5.02 1.65 1.05
N ARG A 83 -4.02 2.42 1.48
CA ARG A 83 -3.95 2.99 2.82
C ARG A 83 -4.91 4.17 2.96
N LEU A 84 -5.53 4.29 4.13
CA LEU A 84 -6.47 5.35 4.45
C LEU A 84 -6.06 6.04 5.76
N TRP A 85 -5.82 7.35 5.66
CA TRP A 85 -5.64 8.27 6.78
C TRP A 85 -6.94 9.03 7.08
N VAL A 86 -7.08 9.47 8.33
CA VAL A 86 -8.27 10.19 8.80
C VAL A 86 -8.29 11.62 8.26
N ASP A 87 -7.26 12.40 8.57
CA ASP A 87 -7.07 13.77 8.06
C ASP A 87 -5.58 14.11 7.84
N PRO A 88 -5.03 13.81 6.64
CA PRO A 88 -3.59 13.93 6.36
C PRO A 88 -3.12 15.35 6.03
N LYS A 89 -3.58 16.31 6.83
CA LYS A 89 -3.25 17.74 6.71
C LYS A 89 -2.88 18.33 8.06
N ASP A 90 -2.04 19.34 8.05
CA ASP A 90 -1.76 20.16 9.24
C ASP A 90 -2.94 21.10 9.57
N ALA A 91 -2.80 21.85 10.67
CA ALA A 91 -3.82 22.80 11.11
C ALA A 91 -4.04 23.97 10.14
N GLN A 92 -3.12 24.19 9.20
CA GLN A 92 -3.19 25.20 8.14
C GLN A 92 -3.75 24.61 6.83
N GLY A 93 -4.15 23.33 6.83
CA GLY A 93 -4.67 22.62 5.68
C GLY A 93 -3.61 22.17 4.68
N GLN A 94 -2.31 22.27 5.00
CA GLN A 94 -1.24 21.76 4.15
C GLN A 94 -1.13 20.25 4.30
N ALA A 95 -1.05 19.55 3.18
CA ALA A 95 -1.00 18.10 3.20
C ALA A 95 0.36 17.59 3.70
N TYR A 96 0.36 16.47 4.43
CA TYR A 96 1.59 15.87 4.96
C TYR A 96 2.44 15.20 3.88
N GLY A 97 1.92 15.03 2.67
CA GLY A 97 2.58 14.30 1.60
C GLY A 97 2.41 12.79 1.75
N GLY A 98 3.24 12.03 1.03
CA GLY A 98 3.12 10.57 1.03
C GLY A 98 1.76 10.12 0.48
N GLY A 99 1.26 10.74 -0.57
CA GLY A 99 0.01 10.35 -1.24
C GLY A 99 -1.26 11.06 -0.77
N ASP A 100 -1.24 11.76 0.38
CA ASP A 100 -2.41 12.49 0.92
C ASP A 100 -3.68 11.62 0.97
N ASN A 101 -3.54 10.38 1.46
CA ASN A 101 -4.50 9.28 1.31
C ASN A 101 -5.74 9.44 2.21
N ASP A 102 -6.50 10.51 2.00
CA ASP A 102 -7.81 10.70 2.60
C ASP A 102 -8.88 9.84 1.92
N LEU A 103 -10.11 9.89 2.43
CA LEU A 103 -11.24 9.12 1.88
C LEU A 103 -11.50 9.43 0.40
N ALA A 104 -11.35 10.69 -0.03
CA ALA A 104 -11.63 11.08 -1.40
C ALA A 104 -10.58 10.51 -2.37
N ALA A 105 -9.30 10.64 -2.04
CA ALA A 105 -8.19 10.05 -2.81
C ALA A 105 -8.33 8.53 -2.88
N THR A 106 -8.63 7.90 -1.75
CA THR A 106 -8.78 6.44 -1.65
C THR A 106 -9.96 5.92 -2.48
N LEU A 107 -11.12 6.60 -2.45
CA LEU A 107 -12.28 6.25 -3.29
C LEU A 107 -11.99 6.41 -4.79
N ALA A 108 -11.24 7.45 -5.17
CA ALA A 108 -10.86 7.65 -6.57
C ALA A 108 -9.98 6.52 -7.11
N LEU A 109 -8.97 6.08 -6.33
CA LEU A 109 -8.15 4.92 -6.68
C LEU A 109 -8.94 3.61 -6.67
N ALA A 110 -9.81 3.42 -5.68
CA ALA A 110 -10.67 2.24 -5.59
C ALA A 110 -11.55 2.08 -6.84
N LYS A 111 -12.17 3.18 -7.31
CA LYS A 111 -12.94 3.20 -8.56
C LYS A 111 -12.10 2.79 -9.76
N ARG A 112 -10.89 3.34 -9.90
CA ARG A 112 -9.99 2.98 -11.01
C ARG A 112 -9.59 1.51 -10.98
N ALA A 113 -9.25 0.98 -9.81
CA ALA A 113 -8.86 -0.42 -9.66
C ALA A 113 -10.03 -1.39 -9.93
N LYS A 114 -11.22 -1.09 -9.39
CA LYS A 114 -12.44 -1.89 -9.61
C LYS A 114 -12.88 -1.87 -11.07
N ALA A 115 -12.72 -0.73 -11.77
CA ALA A 115 -12.99 -0.64 -13.21
C ALA A 115 -12.09 -1.56 -14.05
N GLN A 116 -10.89 -1.89 -13.55
CA GLN A 116 -9.96 -2.86 -14.16
C GLN A 116 -10.22 -4.32 -13.68
N GLY A 117 -11.29 -4.54 -12.92
CA GLY A 117 -11.62 -5.86 -12.36
C GLY A 117 -10.59 -6.37 -11.36
N MET A 118 -9.93 -5.47 -10.62
CA MET A 118 -9.09 -5.84 -9.48
C MET A 118 -9.88 -5.77 -8.17
N LYS A 119 -9.51 -6.63 -7.23
CA LYS A 119 -10.04 -6.61 -5.87
C LYS A 119 -9.33 -5.56 -5.02
N LEU A 120 -9.93 -5.16 -3.91
CA LEU A 120 -9.45 -4.07 -3.04
C LEU A 120 -9.23 -4.54 -1.61
N LEU A 121 -8.02 -4.28 -1.08
CA LEU A 121 -7.69 -4.30 0.34
C LEU A 121 -7.70 -2.84 0.82
N LEU A 122 -8.66 -2.48 1.66
CA LEU A 122 -8.67 -1.18 2.33
C LEU A 122 -7.94 -1.28 3.67
N ASP A 123 -6.92 -0.47 3.85
CA ASP A 123 -6.09 -0.45 5.06
C ASP A 123 -6.36 0.80 5.89
N PHE A 124 -7.03 0.63 7.02
CA PHE A 124 -7.28 1.72 7.97
C PHE A 124 -6.08 1.91 8.87
N HIS A 125 -5.41 3.06 8.76
CA HIS A 125 -4.35 3.41 9.70
C HIS A 125 -4.88 3.91 11.04
N TYR A 126 -6.10 4.48 11.07
CA TYR A 126 -6.65 5.18 12.24
C TYR A 126 -5.70 6.24 12.82
N SER A 127 -5.04 6.95 11.91
CA SER A 127 -4.15 8.07 12.20
C SER A 127 -4.26 9.09 11.06
N ASP A 128 -3.79 10.29 11.32
CA ASP A 128 -3.68 11.33 10.29
C ASP A 128 -2.45 11.14 9.40
N PHE A 129 -1.49 10.30 9.81
CA PHE A 129 -0.29 10.02 9.03
C PHE A 129 0.21 8.59 9.25
N TRP A 130 1.41 8.29 8.74
CA TRP A 130 2.01 6.96 8.84
C TRP A 130 1.96 6.40 10.26
N THR A 131 1.54 5.14 10.37
CA THR A 131 1.67 4.34 11.58
C THR A 131 2.74 3.30 11.34
N ASP A 132 3.56 3.08 12.36
CA ASP A 132 4.63 2.09 12.40
C ASP A 132 4.71 1.53 13.85
N PRO A 133 5.49 0.47 14.14
CA PRO A 133 5.56 -0.09 15.49
C PRO A 133 5.96 0.91 16.59
N GLY A 134 6.61 2.03 16.23
CA GLY A 134 6.98 3.12 17.12
C GLY A 134 6.04 4.33 17.10
N LYS A 135 5.07 4.39 16.18
CA LYS A 135 4.15 5.53 15.98
C LYS A 135 2.73 5.05 15.71
N GLN A 136 1.86 5.28 16.68
CA GLN A 136 0.43 4.93 16.58
C GLN A 136 -0.42 6.10 17.10
N PHE A 137 -0.10 7.32 16.65
CA PHE A 137 -0.73 8.54 17.13
C PHE A 137 -2.20 8.61 16.74
N LYS A 138 -3.03 9.09 17.67
CA LYS A 138 -4.42 9.44 17.39
C LYS A 138 -4.49 10.53 16.32
N PRO A 139 -5.50 10.51 15.44
CA PRO A 139 -5.89 11.66 14.64
C PRO A 139 -6.05 12.91 15.51
N LYS A 140 -5.77 14.09 14.95
CA LYS A 140 -5.91 15.39 15.65
C LYS A 140 -7.31 15.55 16.26
N ALA A 141 -8.34 15.12 15.53
CA ALA A 141 -9.73 15.17 15.99
C ALA A 141 -10.02 14.29 17.22
N TRP A 142 -9.19 13.27 17.47
CA TRP A 142 -9.39 12.26 18.51
C TRP A 142 -8.36 12.37 19.65
N GLU A 143 -7.44 13.34 19.57
CA GLU A 143 -6.30 13.46 20.47
C GLU A 143 -6.70 13.50 21.96
N LYS A 144 -7.80 14.19 22.27
CA LYS A 144 -8.33 14.37 23.64
C LYS A 144 -9.36 13.33 24.06
N MET A 145 -9.68 12.37 23.20
CA MET A 145 -10.68 11.35 23.50
C MET A 145 -10.12 10.31 24.47
N ASP A 146 -10.94 9.91 25.42
CA ASP A 146 -10.68 8.78 26.31
C ASP A 146 -11.04 7.44 25.64
N TYR A 147 -10.76 6.32 26.33
CA TYR A 147 -10.96 4.99 25.78
C TYR A 147 -12.42 4.69 25.37
N PRO A 148 -13.44 4.95 26.21
CA PRO A 148 -14.84 4.80 25.81
C PRO A 148 -15.21 5.62 24.57
N GLN A 149 -14.77 6.89 24.50
CA GLN A 149 -15.00 7.73 23.33
C GLN A 149 -14.33 7.15 22.08
N LEU A 150 -13.07 6.73 22.18
CA LEU A 150 -12.33 6.13 21.06
C LEU A 150 -12.97 4.86 20.53
N LYS A 151 -13.54 4.01 21.40
CA LYS A 151 -14.30 2.83 20.96
C LYS A 151 -15.51 3.21 20.10
N THR A 152 -16.28 4.20 20.50
CA THR A 152 -17.43 4.68 19.71
C THR A 152 -16.95 5.31 18.41
N THR A 153 -15.92 6.16 18.48
CA THR A 153 -15.38 6.86 17.32
C THR A 153 -14.80 5.90 16.27
N ILE A 154 -14.05 4.89 16.66
CA ILE A 154 -13.47 3.92 15.72
C ILE A 154 -14.55 3.07 15.05
N HIS A 155 -15.56 2.66 15.83
CA HIS A 155 -16.75 1.96 15.31
C HIS A 155 -17.44 2.79 14.23
N ASP A 156 -17.80 4.03 14.57
CA ASP A 156 -18.57 4.91 13.69
C ASP A 156 -17.76 5.30 12.44
N TYR A 157 -16.48 5.63 12.61
CA TYR A 157 -15.60 5.95 11.49
C TYR A 157 -15.48 4.79 10.51
N THR A 158 -15.31 3.56 10.99
CA THR A 158 -15.26 2.37 10.12
C THR A 158 -16.60 2.11 9.45
N ARG A 159 -17.72 2.18 10.19
CA ARG A 159 -19.07 2.04 9.63
C ARG A 159 -19.30 3.04 8.51
N ASP A 160 -19.09 4.32 8.76
CA ASP A 160 -19.42 5.39 7.83
C ASP A 160 -18.49 5.37 6.60
N THR A 161 -17.22 5.02 6.80
CA THR A 161 -16.29 4.80 5.69
C THR A 161 -16.76 3.67 4.79
N ILE A 162 -17.06 2.48 5.34
CA ILE A 162 -17.50 1.34 4.53
C ILE A 162 -18.84 1.62 3.86
N ALA A 163 -19.76 2.30 4.54
CA ALA A 163 -21.00 2.79 3.95
C ALA A 163 -20.73 3.65 2.72
N ARG A 164 -19.75 4.56 2.79
CA ARG A 164 -19.37 5.40 1.65
C ARG A 164 -18.79 4.58 0.50
N PHE A 165 -17.87 3.65 0.74
CA PHE A 165 -17.36 2.77 -0.31
C PHE A 165 -18.48 1.96 -0.98
N LYS A 166 -19.46 1.50 -0.20
CA LYS A 166 -20.63 0.78 -0.71
C LYS A 166 -21.50 1.65 -1.61
N GLN A 167 -21.80 2.88 -1.17
CA GLN A 167 -22.57 3.85 -1.96
C GLN A 167 -21.89 4.20 -3.29
N GLU A 168 -20.56 4.23 -3.29
CA GLU A 168 -19.74 4.51 -4.48
C GLU A 168 -19.53 3.29 -5.38
N GLY A 169 -20.15 2.13 -5.05
CA GLY A 169 -20.06 0.91 -5.85
C GLY A 169 -18.71 0.19 -5.80
N VAL A 170 -17.88 0.51 -4.81
CA VAL A 170 -16.48 0.05 -4.71
C VAL A 170 -16.17 -0.62 -3.37
N LEU A 171 -17.16 -1.32 -2.78
CA LEU A 171 -17.01 -2.04 -1.51
C LEU A 171 -15.69 -2.85 -1.49
N PRO A 172 -14.85 -2.72 -0.44
CA PRO A 172 -13.59 -3.48 -0.34
C PRO A 172 -13.85 -4.98 -0.30
N ASP A 173 -12.91 -5.77 -0.82
CA ASP A 173 -12.94 -7.24 -0.75
C ASP A 173 -12.25 -7.74 0.54
N MET A 174 -11.36 -6.93 1.08
CA MET A 174 -10.65 -7.15 2.34
C MET A 174 -10.45 -5.81 3.06
N VAL A 175 -10.48 -5.86 4.38
CA VAL A 175 -10.21 -4.70 5.23
C VAL A 175 -9.13 -5.08 6.23
N GLN A 176 -8.15 -4.21 6.42
CA GLN A 176 -7.15 -4.28 7.47
C GLN A 176 -7.48 -3.22 8.53
N ILE A 177 -7.63 -3.65 9.78
CA ILE A 177 -7.96 -2.76 10.91
C ILE A 177 -6.68 -2.44 11.68
N GLY A 178 -6.15 -1.25 11.42
CA GLY A 178 -4.85 -0.81 11.94
C GLY A 178 -3.70 -1.25 11.04
N ASN A 179 -2.59 -0.52 11.06
CA ASN A 179 -1.37 -0.89 10.35
C ASN A 179 -0.20 -1.03 11.33
N GLU A 180 0.50 -2.17 11.26
CA GLU A 180 1.67 -2.52 12.09
C GLU A 180 1.43 -2.29 13.59
N ILE A 181 0.34 -2.90 14.11
CA ILE A 181 -0.17 -2.67 15.46
C ILE A 181 0.57 -3.45 16.56
N ASN A 182 1.85 -3.80 16.36
CA ASN A 182 2.64 -4.59 17.31
C ASN A 182 2.65 -3.92 18.70
N GLY A 183 2.78 -2.59 18.72
CA GLY A 183 2.69 -1.78 19.93
C GLY A 183 1.27 -1.32 20.30
N GLY A 184 0.24 -1.81 19.61
CA GLY A 184 -1.15 -1.39 19.70
C GLY A 184 -1.52 -0.33 18.65
N MET A 185 -2.57 0.45 18.92
CA MET A 185 -3.06 1.53 18.05
C MET A 185 -3.63 2.67 18.89
N LEU A 186 -3.87 3.86 18.32
CA LEU A 186 -4.55 4.98 19.01
C LEU A 186 -3.96 5.27 20.40
N TRP A 187 -2.65 5.52 20.44
CA TRP A 187 -1.94 5.72 21.71
C TRP A 187 -2.33 7.03 22.40
N PRO A 188 -2.35 7.03 23.75
CA PRO A 188 -1.92 5.93 24.64
C PRO A 188 -3.00 4.88 24.97
N GLU A 189 -4.28 5.10 24.67
CA GLU A 189 -5.40 4.28 25.18
C GLU A 189 -5.41 2.87 24.60
N GLY A 190 -4.98 2.69 23.35
CA GLY A 190 -4.89 1.39 22.70
C GLY A 190 -3.49 0.80 22.63
N LYS A 191 -2.56 1.21 23.51
CA LYS A 191 -1.25 0.55 23.64
C LYS A 191 -1.42 -0.93 24.03
N SER A 192 -0.52 -1.78 23.54
CA SER A 192 -0.40 -3.18 23.97
C SER A 192 0.52 -3.38 25.19
N TRP A 193 1.05 -2.28 25.76
CA TRP A 193 2.04 -2.31 26.85
C TRP A 193 2.00 -1.06 27.74
N GLY A 194 2.59 -1.17 28.95
CA GLY A 194 3.02 -0.02 29.75
C GLY A 194 1.97 0.69 30.60
N GLN A 195 0.81 0.08 30.88
CA GLN A 195 -0.30 0.69 31.60
C GLN A 195 -0.83 -0.17 32.77
N GLY A 196 0.02 -1.00 33.37
CA GLY A 196 -0.28 -1.71 34.61
C GLY A 196 -1.31 -2.83 34.49
N GLY A 197 -1.61 -3.29 33.27
CA GLY A 197 -2.56 -4.38 32.99
C GLY A 197 -3.75 -3.97 32.11
N GLY A 198 -4.34 -4.95 31.42
CA GLY A 198 -5.52 -4.79 30.57
C GLY A 198 -5.26 -4.08 29.23
N GLU A 199 -4.00 -3.89 28.83
CA GLU A 199 -3.59 -3.27 27.58
C GLU A 199 -4.14 -4.02 26.36
N PHE A 200 -3.97 -5.35 26.36
CA PHE A 200 -4.53 -6.20 25.31
C PHE A 200 -6.06 -6.23 25.32
N ASP A 201 -6.69 -6.09 26.49
CA ASP A 201 -8.16 -5.98 26.56
C ASP A 201 -8.65 -4.66 25.94
N ARG A 202 -7.91 -3.57 26.16
CA ARG A 202 -8.20 -2.28 25.52
C ARG A 202 -8.00 -2.33 24.01
N LEU A 203 -6.87 -2.86 23.56
CA LEU A 203 -6.61 -3.06 22.13
C LEU A 203 -7.68 -3.94 21.48
N ALA A 204 -8.01 -5.09 22.09
CA ALA A 204 -9.05 -5.98 21.61
C ALA A 204 -10.42 -5.29 21.56
N GLY A 205 -10.73 -4.43 22.55
CA GLY A 205 -11.96 -3.66 22.57
C GLY A 205 -12.08 -2.63 21.44
N LEU A 206 -10.96 -2.00 21.03
CA LEU A 206 -10.92 -1.11 19.86
C LEU A 206 -11.07 -1.91 18.55
N LEU A 207 -10.35 -3.03 18.42
CA LEU A 207 -10.43 -3.91 17.25
C LEU A 207 -11.86 -4.44 17.06
N ASN A 208 -12.50 -4.92 18.13
CA ASN A 208 -13.87 -5.40 18.08
C ASN A 208 -14.84 -4.29 17.69
N ALA A 209 -14.69 -3.08 18.24
CA ALA A 209 -15.54 -1.94 17.88
C ALA A 209 -15.43 -1.59 16.37
N ALA A 210 -14.21 -1.58 15.81
CA ALA A 210 -14.01 -1.38 14.38
C ALA A 210 -14.62 -2.52 13.53
N ILE A 211 -14.42 -3.79 13.95
CA ILE A 211 -14.99 -4.97 13.27
C ILE A 211 -16.52 -4.90 13.25
N ASP A 212 -17.13 -4.48 14.36
CA ASP A 212 -18.59 -4.37 14.44
C ASP A 212 -19.12 -3.27 13.52
N GLY A 213 -18.47 -2.10 13.49
CA GLY A 213 -18.82 -1.03 12.55
C GLY A 213 -18.67 -1.45 11.07
N LEU A 214 -17.64 -2.23 10.75
CA LEU A 214 -17.49 -2.86 9.43
C LEU A 214 -18.68 -3.75 9.09
N LYS A 215 -19.07 -4.66 10.00
CA LYS A 215 -20.13 -5.65 9.78
C LYS A 215 -21.51 -5.03 9.54
N GLU A 216 -21.81 -3.88 10.14
CA GLU A 216 -23.11 -3.21 9.96
C GLU A 216 -23.43 -2.85 8.49
N ASN A 217 -22.39 -2.72 7.66
CA ASN A 217 -22.56 -2.42 6.23
C ASN A 217 -22.53 -3.67 5.33
N LEU A 218 -22.33 -4.85 5.90
CA LEU A 218 -22.30 -6.10 5.17
C LEU A 218 -23.68 -6.77 5.22
N LYS A 219 -24.31 -6.99 4.06
CA LYS A 219 -25.56 -7.75 3.93
C LYS A 219 -25.25 -9.20 3.59
N GLY A 220 -26.19 -10.10 3.90
CA GLY A 220 -26.03 -11.55 3.70
C GLY A 220 -25.53 -11.91 2.29
N GLY A 221 -24.30 -12.42 2.20
CA GLY A 221 -23.61 -12.79 0.96
C GLY A 221 -22.37 -11.94 0.64
N GLU A 222 -22.27 -10.72 1.17
CA GLU A 222 -21.07 -9.88 1.05
C GLU A 222 -20.00 -10.38 2.02
N GLN A 223 -18.90 -10.92 1.49
CA GLN A 223 -17.77 -11.36 2.31
C GLN A 223 -16.59 -10.40 2.17
N VAL A 224 -16.45 -9.52 3.16
CA VAL A 224 -15.21 -8.75 3.35
C VAL A 224 -14.31 -9.54 4.30
N LYS A 225 -13.13 -9.92 3.82
CA LYS A 225 -12.15 -10.61 4.68
C LYS A 225 -11.53 -9.59 5.64
N ASN A 226 -11.45 -9.92 6.93
CA ASN A 226 -10.62 -9.16 7.86
C ASN A 226 -9.16 -9.64 7.75
N HIS A 227 -8.23 -8.71 7.56
CA HIS A 227 -6.79 -8.98 7.56
C HIS A 227 -6.19 -8.50 8.87
N ALA A 228 -5.64 -9.44 9.64
CA ALA A 228 -4.85 -9.10 10.82
C ALA A 228 -3.50 -8.51 10.34
N PRO A 229 -3.08 -7.34 10.84
CA PRO A 229 -1.78 -6.77 10.51
C PRO A 229 -0.66 -7.72 10.95
N SER A 230 0.47 -7.74 10.24
CA SER A 230 1.64 -8.51 10.65
C SER A 230 2.19 -7.97 11.97
N GLY A 231 2.31 -8.87 12.96
CA GLY A 231 2.96 -8.64 14.25
C GLY A 231 4.43 -9.07 14.28
#